data_AF-A0AA46C7K0-F1
#
_entry.id   AF-A0AA46C7K0-F1
#
_cell.length_a   1.000
_cell.length_b   1.000
_cell.length_c   1.000
_cell.angle_alpha   90.00
_cell.angle_beta   90.00
_cell.angle_gamma   90.00
#
_symmetry.space_group_name_H-M   'P 1'
#
loop_
_entity.id
_entity.type
_entity.pdbx_description
1 polymer ?
#
loop_
_entity_poly.entity_id
_entity_poly.type
_entity_poly.pdbx_seq_one_letter_code
_entity_poly.pdbx_strand_id
1 'polypeptide(L)'
;MESNFFGPPPFTHPGVVKTCLAFLDSAGQLNLIVRSSKLQVAKTKEIDEFIAELKAFKRWAIDHEVERQANELFHFQCFIRSVQSCLETWINIKNSEPESAWHSLMDAIDYKDLALRINDYEGIRNHEALLTDARRVLFPEHMVFNSPAFRSTLGDCSICGAPFQSCNHIEDFIYSGRLCRRINISILEANHSAIVKNPRDPRCIMTERSDEAGCMVNMLSLELTGEQRERSDDAMHVKGILLATKSLDVD
;
A
#
# COMPACT_ATOMS: atom_id res chain seq x y z
N MET A 1 15.63 -23.04 -13.02
CA MET A 1 14.54 -22.07 -13.22
C MET A 1 15.06 -21.10 -14.25
N GLU A 2 14.57 -21.15 -15.48
CA GLU A 2 14.82 -20.07 -16.44
C GLU A 2 14.02 -18.86 -15.96
N SER A 3 14.69 -17.74 -15.74
CA SER A 3 14.09 -16.50 -15.29
C SER A 3 13.85 -15.60 -16.50
N ASN A 4 12.65 -15.03 -16.61
CA ASN A 4 12.33 -14.14 -17.73
C ASN A 4 13.06 -12.80 -17.60
N PHE A 5 13.40 -12.39 -16.37
CA PHE A 5 13.98 -11.07 -16.09
C PHE A 5 15.46 -11.10 -15.71
N PHE A 6 15.90 -12.12 -14.98
CA PHE A 6 17.24 -12.22 -14.40
C PHE A 6 18.20 -13.12 -15.20
N GLY A 7 17.73 -13.74 -16.29
CA GLY A 7 18.55 -14.53 -17.21
C GLY A 7 18.86 -15.96 -16.71
N PRO A 8 19.84 -16.66 -17.31
CA PRO A 8 20.23 -18.00 -16.87
C PRO A 8 21.12 -17.94 -15.62
N PRO A 9 21.01 -18.91 -14.69
CA PRO A 9 21.91 -19.04 -13.54
C PRO A 9 23.37 -19.33 -13.98
N PRO A 10 24.38 -19.03 -13.14
CA PRO A 10 24.26 -18.51 -11.77
C PRO A 10 23.99 -17.00 -11.73
N PHE A 11 23.04 -16.61 -10.90
CA PHE A 11 22.73 -15.20 -10.66
C PHE A 11 23.77 -14.58 -9.75
N THR A 12 24.23 -13.38 -10.09
CA THR A 12 25.14 -12.61 -9.23
C THR A 12 24.38 -11.48 -8.57
N HIS A 13 24.71 -11.18 -7.31
CA HIS A 13 24.09 -10.07 -6.56
C HIS A 13 24.13 -8.74 -7.34
N PRO A 14 25.26 -8.31 -7.96
CA PRO A 14 25.27 -7.08 -8.77
C PRO A 14 24.35 -7.15 -10.00
N GLY A 15 24.22 -8.33 -10.62
CA GLY A 15 23.32 -8.54 -11.75
C GLY A 15 21.85 -8.36 -11.35
N VAL A 16 21.45 -8.95 -10.23
CA VAL A 16 20.08 -8.86 -9.71
C VAL A 16 19.71 -7.41 -9.36
N VAL A 17 20.60 -6.70 -8.67
CA VAL A 17 20.39 -5.26 -8.34
C VAL A 17 20.24 -4.43 -9.62
N LYS A 18 21.12 -4.64 -10.60
CA LYS A 18 21.06 -3.92 -11.88
C LYS A 18 19.74 -4.18 -12.61
N THR A 19 19.27 -5.42 -12.62
CA THR A 19 17.96 -5.78 -13.20
C THR A 19 16.82 -5.08 -12.47
N CYS A 20 16.82 -5.05 -11.13
CA CYS A 20 15.78 -4.37 -10.36
C CYS A 20 15.73 -2.87 -10.63
N LEU A 21 16.90 -2.21 -10.69
CA LEU A 21 16.97 -0.78 -11.01
C LEU A 21 16.49 -0.48 -12.43
N ALA A 22 16.91 -1.28 -13.43
CA ALA A 22 16.44 -1.11 -14.81
C ALA A 22 14.92 -1.34 -14.93
N PHE A 23 14.37 -2.28 -14.16
CA PHE A 23 12.93 -2.53 -14.11
C PHE A 23 12.16 -1.37 -13.49
N LEU A 24 12.67 -0.81 -12.38
CA LEU A 24 12.13 0.39 -11.74
C LEU A 24 12.14 1.58 -12.70
N ASP A 25 13.22 1.82 -13.44
CA ASP A 25 13.30 2.90 -14.42
C ASP A 25 12.23 2.74 -15.52
N SER A 26 12.05 1.52 -16.03
CA SER A 26 11.03 1.17 -17.02
C SER A 26 9.60 1.42 -16.50
N ALA A 27 9.31 1.00 -15.26
CA ALA A 27 8.02 1.26 -14.62
C ALA A 27 7.81 2.76 -14.33
N GLY A 28 8.86 3.46 -13.90
CA GLY A 28 8.87 4.88 -13.59
C GLY A 28 8.50 5.77 -14.78
N GLN A 29 8.89 5.39 -16.01
CA GLN A 29 8.48 6.12 -17.23
C GLN A 29 6.96 6.16 -17.45
N LEU A 30 6.25 5.15 -16.92
CA LEU A 30 4.79 5.05 -16.97
C LEU A 30 4.10 5.66 -15.74
N ASN A 31 4.86 6.02 -14.70
CA ASN A 31 4.33 6.49 -13.41
C ASN A 31 3.94 7.99 -13.43
N LEU A 32 3.14 8.37 -14.42
CA LEU A 32 2.60 9.72 -14.59
C LEU A 32 1.14 9.62 -15.05
N ILE A 33 0.27 10.49 -14.53
CA ILE A 33 -1.18 10.43 -14.80
C ILE A 33 -1.55 10.48 -16.29
N VAL A 34 -0.82 11.27 -17.09
CA VAL A 34 -1.07 11.48 -18.52
C VAL A 34 -0.70 10.28 -19.40
N ARG A 35 -0.06 9.25 -18.84
CA ARG A 35 0.35 8.06 -19.61
C ARG A 35 -0.88 7.17 -19.89
N SER A 36 -0.77 6.37 -20.95
CA SER A 36 -1.85 5.48 -21.40
C SER A 36 -2.25 4.48 -20.30
N SER A 37 -3.55 4.43 -19.97
CA SER A 37 -4.08 3.43 -19.02
C SER A 37 -3.79 2.01 -19.47
N LYS A 38 -3.85 1.74 -20.78
CA LYS A 38 -3.52 0.42 -21.34
C LYS A 38 -2.08 0.01 -21.03
N LEU A 39 -1.13 0.93 -21.16
CA LEU A 39 0.28 0.66 -20.86
C LEU A 39 0.53 0.51 -19.36
N GLN A 40 -0.11 1.33 -18.53
CA GLN A 40 -0.01 1.21 -17.08
C GLN A 40 -0.59 -0.11 -16.57
N VAL A 41 -1.78 -0.52 -17.05
CA VAL A 41 -2.39 -1.82 -16.72
C VAL A 41 -1.54 -2.99 -17.20
N ALA A 42 -0.88 -2.88 -18.37
CA ALA A 42 0.06 -3.91 -18.81
C ALA A 42 1.27 -3.98 -17.88
N LYS A 43 1.80 -2.83 -17.46
CA LYS A 43 2.95 -2.76 -16.55
C LYS A 43 2.63 -3.29 -15.16
N THR A 44 1.42 -3.09 -14.61
CA THR A 44 1.07 -3.68 -13.31
C THR A 44 1.09 -5.21 -13.36
N LYS A 45 0.65 -5.82 -14.46
CA LYS A 45 0.75 -7.28 -14.66
C LYS A 45 2.19 -7.76 -14.79
N GLU A 46 3.01 -7.05 -15.55
CA GLU A 46 4.44 -7.34 -15.67
C GLU A 46 5.17 -7.20 -14.32
N ILE A 47 4.76 -6.24 -13.48
CA ILE A 47 5.25 -6.10 -12.10
C ILE A 47 4.90 -7.35 -11.28
N ASP A 48 3.68 -7.88 -11.38
CA ASP A 48 3.31 -9.11 -10.65
C ASP A 48 4.20 -10.30 -11.03
N GLU A 49 4.50 -10.46 -12.32
CA GLU A 49 5.43 -11.47 -12.83
C GLU A 49 6.85 -11.25 -12.30
N PHE A 50 7.35 -10.01 -12.34
CA PHE A 50 8.68 -9.65 -11.82
C PHE A 50 8.80 -9.91 -10.32
N ILE A 51 7.77 -9.53 -9.54
CA ILE A 51 7.74 -9.75 -8.08
C ILE A 51 7.73 -11.25 -7.75
N ALA A 52 7.04 -12.08 -8.52
CA ALA A 52 7.05 -13.53 -8.31
C ALA A 52 8.47 -14.11 -8.43
N GLU A 53 9.24 -13.70 -9.44
CA GLU A 53 10.64 -14.10 -9.59
C GLU A 53 11.52 -13.50 -8.49
N LEU A 54 11.36 -12.22 -8.15
CA LEU A 54 12.10 -11.54 -7.08
C LEU A 54 11.92 -12.24 -5.72
N LYS A 55 10.70 -12.69 -5.42
CA LYS A 55 10.41 -13.46 -4.20
C LYS A 55 11.10 -14.81 -4.16
N ALA A 56 11.28 -15.48 -5.30
CA ALA A 56 12.04 -16.72 -5.36
C ALA A 56 13.53 -16.47 -4.98
N PHE A 57 14.12 -15.37 -5.47
CA PHE A 57 15.46 -14.97 -5.06
C PHE A 57 15.54 -14.57 -3.58
N LYS A 58 14.55 -13.83 -3.10
CA LYS A 58 14.47 -13.44 -1.68
C LYS A 58 14.41 -14.69 -0.80
N ARG A 59 13.59 -15.67 -1.19
CA ARG A 59 13.49 -16.97 -0.51
C ARG A 59 14.83 -17.70 -0.49
N TRP A 60 15.52 -17.78 -1.62
CA TRP A 60 16.85 -18.38 -1.68
C TRP A 60 17.82 -17.71 -0.71
N ALA A 61 17.86 -16.36 -0.67
CA ALA A 61 18.74 -15.63 0.23
C ALA A 61 18.38 -15.85 1.72
N ILE A 62 17.08 -15.96 2.03
CA ILE A 62 16.60 -16.33 3.37
C ILE A 62 17.08 -17.72 3.76
N ASP A 63 16.88 -18.70 2.89
CA ASP A 63 17.17 -20.11 3.17
C ASP A 63 18.69 -20.38 3.28
N HIS A 64 19.53 -19.50 2.73
CA HIS A 64 20.99 -19.55 2.81
C HIS A 64 21.58 -18.54 3.82
N GLU A 65 20.73 -17.90 4.63
CA GLU A 65 21.12 -16.95 5.68
C GLU A 65 21.96 -15.76 5.17
N VAL A 66 21.75 -15.37 3.91
CA VAL A 66 22.41 -14.20 3.30
C VAL A 66 21.60 -12.94 3.60
N GLU A 67 21.60 -12.53 4.87
CA GLU A 67 20.73 -11.48 5.41
C GLU A 67 20.75 -10.19 4.58
N ARG A 68 21.93 -9.68 4.25
CA ARG A 68 22.08 -8.43 3.47
C ARG A 68 21.34 -8.51 2.14
N GLN A 69 21.46 -9.63 1.45
CA GLN A 69 20.82 -9.85 0.16
C GLN A 69 19.31 -10.05 0.32
N ALA A 70 18.87 -10.77 1.35
CA ALA A 70 17.45 -10.92 1.65
C ALA A 70 16.77 -9.56 1.94
N ASN A 71 17.42 -8.71 2.73
CA ASN A 71 16.96 -7.36 3.02
C ASN A 71 16.92 -6.49 1.75
N GLU A 72 17.97 -6.50 0.92
CA GLU A 72 17.99 -5.73 -0.33
C GLU A 72 16.92 -6.18 -1.33
N LEU A 73 16.68 -7.49 -1.45
CA LEU A 73 15.59 -8.01 -2.29
C LEU A 73 14.21 -7.62 -1.74
N PHE A 74 14.05 -7.59 -0.41
CA PHE A 74 12.84 -7.11 0.22
C PHE A 74 12.62 -5.60 0.01
N HIS A 75 13.70 -4.82 -0.01
CA HIS A 75 13.66 -3.40 -0.39
C HIS A 75 13.12 -3.23 -1.81
N PHE A 76 13.66 -3.97 -2.79
CA PHE A 76 13.18 -3.90 -4.17
C PHE A 76 11.74 -4.39 -4.32
N GLN A 77 11.33 -5.43 -3.58
CA GLN A 77 9.94 -5.88 -3.54
C GLN A 77 9.02 -4.73 -3.12
N CYS A 78 9.34 -4.07 -2.01
CA CYS A 78 8.54 -2.97 -1.50
C CYS A 78 8.56 -1.76 -2.45
N PHE A 79 9.72 -1.38 -2.99
CA PHE A 79 9.79 -0.23 -3.89
C PHE A 79 9.02 -0.48 -5.20
N ILE A 80 9.17 -1.65 -5.82
CA ILE A 80 8.43 -1.99 -7.04
C ILE A 80 6.92 -2.06 -6.77
N ARG A 81 6.49 -2.64 -5.64
CA ARG A 81 5.08 -2.62 -5.22
C ARG A 81 4.56 -1.20 -4.98
N SER A 82 5.39 -0.31 -4.42
CA SER A 82 5.04 1.10 -4.27
C SER A 82 4.79 1.78 -5.63
N VAL A 83 5.65 1.52 -6.63
CA VAL A 83 5.44 2.01 -8.00
C VAL A 83 4.16 1.42 -8.60
N GLN A 84 3.89 0.13 -8.41
CA GLN A 84 2.65 -0.51 -8.87
C GLN A 84 1.41 0.16 -8.30
N SER A 85 1.36 0.37 -6.98
CA SER A 85 0.21 1.03 -6.34
C SER A 85 0.07 2.50 -6.74
N CYS A 86 1.18 3.17 -7.09
CA CYS A 86 1.12 4.49 -7.72
C CYS A 86 0.53 4.43 -9.14
N LEU A 87 0.88 3.42 -9.95
CA LEU A 87 0.25 3.19 -11.26
C LEU A 87 -1.26 2.92 -11.12
N GLU A 88 -1.65 2.09 -10.15
CA GLU A 88 -3.05 1.80 -9.81
C GLU A 88 -3.81 3.07 -9.41
N THR A 89 -3.16 3.97 -8.67
CA THR A 89 -3.72 5.30 -8.37
C THR A 89 -4.10 6.06 -9.65
N TRP A 90 -3.18 6.14 -10.62
CA TRP A 90 -3.46 6.81 -11.90
C TRP A 90 -4.55 6.13 -12.71
N ILE A 91 -4.57 4.80 -12.72
CA ILE A 91 -5.59 4.02 -13.41
C ILE A 91 -6.96 4.30 -12.81
N ASN A 92 -7.08 4.27 -11.48
CA ASN A 92 -8.34 4.48 -10.76
C ASN A 92 -8.86 5.91 -10.93
N ILE A 93 -7.99 6.93 -10.90
CA ILE A 93 -8.39 8.32 -11.22
C ILE A 93 -8.98 8.42 -12.63
N LYS A 94 -8.33 7.79 -13.62
CA LYS A 94 -8.81 7.82 -15.01
C LYS A 94 -10.10 7.02 -15.24
N ASN A 95 -10.41 6.08 -14.36
CA ASN A 95 -11.64 5.31 -14.38
C ASN A 95 -12.75 5.96 -13.55
N SER A 96 -12.54 7.17 -13.01
CA SER A 96 -13.48 7.85 -12.10
C SER A 96 -13.76 7.06 -10.82
N GLU A 97 -12.73 6.38 -10.29
CA GLU A 97 -12.80 5.62 -9.03
C GLU A 97 -11.91 6.28 -7.94
N PRO A 98 -12.31 7.43 -7.39
CA PRO A 98 -11.45 8.23 -6.52
C PRO A 98 -11.14 7.54 -5.17
N GLU A 99 -12.07 6.75 -4.64
CA GLU A 99 -11.82 6.00 -3.39
C GLU A 99 -10.77 4.92 -3.61
N SER A 100 -10.91 4.10 -4.65
CA SER A 100 -9.90 3.11 -5.06
C SER A 100 -8.54 3.75 -5.32
N ALA A 101 -8.52 4.95 -5.93
CA ALA A 101 -7.30 5.71 -6.14
C ALA A 101 -6.66 6.13 -4.81
N TRP A 102 -7.45 6.60 -3.84
CA TRP A 102 -6.96 6.96 -2.52
C TRP A 102 -6.32 5.76 -1.81
N HIS A 103 -7.01 4.60 -1.79
CA HIS A 103 -6.47 3.37 -1.19
C HIS A 103 -5.16 2.94 -1.84
N SER A 104 -5.09 3.00 -3.17
CA SER A 104 -3.88 2.65 -3.91
C SER A 104 -2.73 3.62 -3.60
N LEU A 105 -3.00 4.91 -3.42
CA LEU A 105 -1.97 5.87 -3.04
C LEU A 105 -1.46 5.60 -1.62
N MET A 106 -2.34 5.24 -0.68
CA MET A 106 -1.92 4.88 0.67
C MET A 106 -1.09 3.58 0.67
N ASP A 107 -1.45 2.59 -0.16
CA ASP A 107 -0.64 1.38 -0.34
C ASP A 107 0.76 1.74 -0.87
N ALA A 108 0.84 2.64 -1.85
CA ALA A 108 2.11 3.12 -2.39
C ALA A 108 2.99 3.78 -1.30
N ILE A 109 2.39 4.62 -0.45
CA ILE A 109 3.10 5.29 0.66
C ILE A 109 3.62 4.26 1.68
N ASP A 110 2.79 3.32 2.10
CA ASP A 110 3.20 2.32 3.10
C ASP A 110 4.32 1.41 2.58
N TYR A 111 4.24 0.96 1.32
CA TYR A 111 5.33 0.19 0.69
C TYR A 111 6.62 1.01 0.60
N LYS A 112 6.53 2.30 0.25
CA LYS A 112 7.70 3.19 0.20
C LYS A 112 8.33 3.34 1.58
N ASP A 113 7.52 3.49 2.63
CA ASP A 113 8.01 3.63 4.00
C ASP A 113 8.72 2.35 4.48
N LEU A 114 8.22 1.17 4.10
CA LEU A 114 8.91 -0.09 4.37
C LEU A 114 10.25 -0.20 3.63
N ALA A 115 10.29 0.19 2.35
CA ALA A 115 11.52 0.17 1.56
C ALA A 115 12.59 1.12 2.13
N LEU A 116 12.20 2.34 2.54
CA LEU A 116 13.09 3.33 3.15
C LEU A 116 13.73 2.86 4.48
N ARG A 117 13.05 1.99 5.24
CA ARG A 117 13.62 1.42 6.48
C ARG A 117 14.83 0.52 6.22
N ILE A 118 14.97 0.00 5.00
CA ILE A 118 16.05 -0.91 4.62
C ILE A 118 17.18 -0.15 3.95
N ASN A 119 16.85 0.68 2.96
CA ASN A 119 17.83 1.43 2.17
C ASN A 119 17.25 2.77 1.72
N ASP A 120 18.03 3.83 1.91
CA ASP A 120 17.65 5.20 1.61
C ASP A 120 18.64 5.81 0.61
N TYR A 121 18.14 6.15 -0.57
CA TYR A 121 18.91 6.75 -1.64
C TYR A 121 18.02 7.62 -2.54
N GLU A 122 18.65 8.39 -3.41
CA GLU A 122 17.97 9.39 -4.25
C GLU A 122 16.78 8.81 -5.05
N GLY A 123 16.91 7.61 -5.60
CA GLY A 123 15.85 6.99 -6.42
C GLY A 123 14.52 6.82 -5.66
N ILE A 124 14.56 6.31 -4.43
CA ILE A 124 13.35 6.14 -3.61
C ILE A 124 12.85 7.47 -3.04
N ARG A 125 13.74 8.43 -2.75
CA ARG A 125 13.35 9.79 -2.32
C ARG A 125 12.66 10.59 -3.42
N ASN A 126 13.08 10.41 -4.67
CA ASN A 126 12.38 10.99 -5.83
C ASN A 126 10.96 10.42 -5.97
N HIS A 127 10.79 9.12 -5.73
CA HIS A 127 9.47 8.49 -5.70
C HIS A 127 8.61 8.99 -4.53
N GLU A 128 9.18 9.14 -3.34
CA GLU A 128 8.50 9.74 -2.19
C GLU A 128 7.98 11.16 -2.48
N ALA A 129 8.78 11.99 -3.12
CA ALA A 129 8.37 13.34 -3.53
C ALA A 129 7.17 13.28 -4.48
N LEU A 130 7.20 12.37 -5.46
CA LEU A 130 6.09 12.15 -6.39
C LEU A 130 4.81 11.70 -5.67
N LEU A 131 4.89 10.79 -4.70
CA LEU A 131 3.73 10.36 -3.90
C LEU A 131 3.15 11.50 -3.05
N THR A 132 4.02 12.34 -2.48
CA THR A 132 3.63 13.51 -1.69
C THR A 132 2.87 14.52 -2.55
N ASP A 133 3.40 14.80 -3.75
CA ASP A 133 2.73 15.69 -4.71
C ASP A 133 1.43 15.09 -5.24
N ALA A 134 1.41 13.79 -5.54
CA ALA A 134 0.20 13.08 -5.96
C ALA A 134 -0.92 13.23 -4.91
N ARG A 135 -0.61 13.03 -3.63
CA ARG A 135 -1.55 13.20 -2.53
C ARG A 135 -2.12 14.62 -2.50
N ARG A 136 -1.24 15.62 -2.59
CA ARG A 136 -1.59 17.04 -2.51
C ARG A 136 -2.42 17.53 -3.71
N VAL A 137 -2.15 17.01 -4.90
CA VAL A 137 -2.79 17.49 -6.14
C VAL A 137 -4.08 16.75 -6.47
N LEU A 138 -4.17 15.44 -6.17
CA LEU A 138 -5.33 14.63 -6.53
C LEU A 138 -6.44 14.65 -5.49
N PHE A 139 -6.12 14.84 -4.21
CA PHE A 139 -7.07 14.66 -3.11
C PHE A 139 -7.20 15.92 -2.26
N PRO A 140 -8.36 16.11 -1.60
CA PRO A 140 -8.56 17.26 -0.72
C PRO A 140 -7.53 17.29 0.43
N GLU A 141 -6.99 18.47 0.73
CA GLU A 141 -6.00 18.63 1.80
C GLU A 141 -6.61 18.44 3.21
N HIS A 142 -7.90 18.76 3.36
CA HIS A 142 -8.60 18.76 4.64
C HIS A 142 -9.62 17.62 4.77
N MET A 143 -9.18 16.40 4.44
CA MET A 143 -9.98 15.21 4.68
C MET A 143 -10.14 14.93 6.18
N VAL A 144 -11.28 14.34 6.54
CA VAL A 144 -11.55 13.82 7.88
C VAL A 144 -11.62 12.29 7.82
N PHE A 145 -11.14 11.66 8.88
CA PHE A 145 -10.93 10.23 8.94
C PHE A 145 -11.63 9.61 10.15
N ASN A 146 -12.02 8.35 10.02
CA ASN A 146 -12.44 7.51 11.13
C ASN A 146 -11.21 6.87 11.78
N SER A 147 -11.15 6.98 13.10
CA SER A 147 -10.19 6.26 13.94
C SER A 147 -10.98 5.28 14.81
N PRO A 148 -11.13 4.02 14.39
CA PRO A 148 -11.83 3.01 15.17
C PRO A 148 -11.01 2.62 16.40
N ALA A 149 -11.70 2.37 17.51
CA ALA A 149 -11.12 1.80 18.72
C ALA A 149 -11.80 0.46 18.99
N PHE A 150 -10.99 -0.61 19.00
CA PHE A 150 -11.45 -1.97 19.26
C PHE A 150 -10.42 -2.74 20.09
N ARG A 151 -10.90 -3.73 20.83
CA ARG A 151 -10.08 -4.72 21.52
C ARG A 151 -9.86 -5.90 20.58
N SER A 152 -8.61 -6.33 20.42
CA SER A 152 -8.25 -7.48 19.60
C SER A 152 -7.43 -8.49 20.39
N THR A 153 -7.28 -9.70 19.85
CA THR A 153 -6.22 -10.62 20.29
C THR A 153 -4.84 -10.02 20.02
N LEU A 154 -3.83 -10.52 20.72
CA LEU A 154 -2.44 -10.04 20.55
C LEU A 154 -1.88 -10.43 19.17
N GLY A 155 -2.25 -11.60 18.67
CA GLY A 155 -1.72 -12.20 17.44
C GLY A 155 -0.36 -12.90 17.63
N ASP A 156 0.09 -13.50 16.53
CA ASP A 156 1.35 -14.23 16.44
C ASP A 156 2.36 -13.47 15.57
N CYS A 157 3.65 -13.73 15.78
CA CYS A 157 4.73 -13.17 14.96
C CYS A 157 4.75 -13.79 13.57
N SER A 158 4.74 -12.95 12.53
CA SER A 158 4.91 -13.39 11.13
C SER A 158 6.23 -14.11 10.84
N ILE A 159 7.26 -13.93 11.67
CA ILE A 159 8.60 -14.48 11.43
C ILE A 159 8.79 -15.83 12.12
N CYS A 160 8.52 -15.91 13.43
CA CYS A 160 8.72 -17.13 14.21
C CYS A 160 7.44 -17.92 14.54
N GLY A 161 6.26 -17.34 14.28
CA GLY A 161 4.97 -17.97 14.60
C GLY A 161 4.63 -18.02 16.09
N ALA A 162 5.51 -17.55 16.98
CA ALA A 162 5.22 -17.48 18.41
C ALA A 162 4.21 -16.36 18.72
N PRO A 163 3.39 -16.51 19.78
CA PRO A 163 2.58 -15.41 20.29
C PRO A 163 3.44 -14.18 20.58
N PHE A 164 2.96 -12.98 20.26
CA PHE A 164 3.76 -11.76 20.43
C PHE A 164 4.24 -11.52 21.87
N GLN A 165 3.55 -12.08 22.87
CA GLN A 165 3.93 -11.98 24.28
C GLN A 165 5.25 -12.71 24.59
N SER A 166 5.60 -13.73 23.82
CA SER A 166 6.80 -14.55 23.99
C SER A 166 7.78 -14.42 22.83
N CYS A 167 7.53 -13.50 21.91
CA CYS A 167 8.39 -13.23 20.76
C CYS A 167 9.52 -12.24 21.13
N ASN A 168 10.73 -12.48 20.63
CA ASN A 168 11.88 -11.57 20.79
C ASN A 168 12.04 -10.58 19.62
N HIS A 169 11.21 -10.67 18.58
CA HIS A 169 11.26 -9.73 17.45
C HIS A 169 10.51 -8.44 17.81
N ILE A 170 11.06 -7.31 17.35
CA ILE A 170 10.46 -6.00 17.48
C ILE A 170 9.43 -5.86 16.35
N GLU A 171 8.18 -5.54 16.70
CA GLU A 171 7.12 -5.25 15.74
C GLU A 171 7.56 -4.13 14.79
N ASP A 172 7.20 -4.26 13.50
CA ASP A 172 7.54 -3.34 12.41
C ASP A 172 9.03 -3.28 12.02
N PHE A 173 9.86 -4.16 12.57
CA PHE A 173 11.27 -4.31 12.22
C PHE A 173 11.49 -5.40 11.16
N ILE A 174 12.56 -5.26 10.37
CA ILE A 174 12.86 -6.13 9.22
C ILE A 174 14.04 -7.02 9.58
N TYR A 175 13.84 -8.33 9.44
CA TYR A 175 14.84 -9.37 9.75
C TYR A 175 14.99 -10.29 8.55
N SER A 176 16.18 -10.33 7.95
CA SER A 176 16.52 -11.22 6.83
C SER A 176 15.42 -11.28 5.76
N GLY A 177 15.03 -10.12 5.22
CA GLY A 177 14.02 -10.01 4.15
C GLY A 177 12.57 -10.30 4.57
N ARG A 178 12.29 -10.31 5.89
CA ARG A 178 10.95 -10.50 6.45
C ARG A 178 10.57 -9.36 7.39
N LEU A 179 9.35 -8.86 7.26
CA LEU A 179 8.77 -7.88 8.18
C LEU A 179 8.16 -8.58 9.40
N CYS A 180 8.56 -8.17 10.60
CA CYS A 180 7.89 -8.61 11.83
C CYS A 180 6.57 -7.87 12.00
N ARG A 181 5.46 -8.60 11.89
CA ARG A 181 4.10 -8.08 12.07
C ARG A 181 3.23 -9.09 12.79
N ARG A 182 2.15 -8.59 13.39
CA ARG A 182 1.08 -9.41 13.96
C ARG A 182 0.26 -10.06 12.86
N ILE A 183 0.18 -11.39 12.92
CA ILE A 183 -0.76 -12.21 12.15
C ILE A 183 -1.75 -12.87 13.11
N ASN A 184 -2.82 -13.47 12.58
CA ASN A 184 -3.86 -14.15 13.39
C ASN A 184 -4.53 -13.26 14.44
N ILE A 185 -4.68 -11.96 14.13
CA ILE A 185 -5.41 -11.02 14.98
C ILE A 185 -6.91 -11.20 14.75
N SER A 186 -7.68 -11.27 15.84
CA SER A 186 -9.14 -11.28 15.81
C SER A 186 -9.69 -10.10 16.61
N ILE A 187 -10.65 -9.38 16.04
CA ILE A 187 -11.37 -8.30 16.73
C ILE A 187 -12.34 -8.95 17.71
N LEU A 188 -12.19 -8.64 18.99
CA LEU A 188 -13.01 -9.18 20.07
C LEU A 188 -14.22 -8.27 20.34
N GLU A 189 -14.00 -6.95 20.30
CA GLU A 189 -15.00 -5.98 20.72
C GLU A 189 -14.71 -4.60 20.11
N ALA A 190 -15.72 -4.00 19.47
CA ALA A 190 -15.64 -2.60 19.03
C ALA A 190 -16.12 -1.69 20.17
N ASN A 191 -15.40 -0.62 20.46
CA ASN A 191 -15.71 0.31 21.55
C ASN A 191 -16.31 1.62 21.03
N HIS A 192 -15.57 2.34 20.17
CA HIS A 192 -16.01 3.61 19.57
C HIS A 192 -15.29 3.88 18.25
N SER A 193 -15.68 4.94 17.56
CA SER A 193 -14.91 5.56 16.47
C SER A 193 -14.81 7.06 16.74
N ALA A 194 -13.67 7.66 16.45
CA ALA A 194 -13.45 9.10 16.54
C ALA A 194 -13.21 9.70 15.15
N ILE A 195 -13.74 10.89 14.91
CA ILE A 195 -13.44 11.67 13.71
C ILE A 195 -12.16 12.47 13.96
N VAL A 196 -11.12 12.23 13.17
CA VAL A 196 -9.78 12.80 13.37
C VAL A 196 -9.22 13.40 12.08
N LYS A 197 -8.24 14.30 12.23
CA LYS A 197 -7.48 14.87 11.10
C LYS A 197 -6.20 14.09 10.81
N ASN A 198 -5.65 13.40 11.80
CA ASN A 198 -4.37 12.69 11.73
C ASN A 198 -4.59 11.22 12.18
N PRO A 199 -5.13 10.34 11.33
CA PRO A 199 -5.34 8.94 11.66
C PRO A 199 -4.02 8.15 11.59
N ARG A 200 -4.00 6.97 12.23
CA ARG A 200 -2.96 5.97 11.96
C ARG A 200 -3.10 5.36 10.57
N ASP A 201 -4.32 5.03 10.17
CA ASP A 201 -4.63 4.53 8.83
C ASP A 201 -5.48 5.55 8.06
N PRO A 202 -4.88 6.29 7.10
CA PRO A 202 -5.58 7.27 6.29
C PRO A 202 -6.61 6.66 5.32
N ARG A 203 -6.72 5.34 5.20
CA ARG A 203 -7.73 4.67 4.36
C ARG A 203 -9.16 4.75 4.90
N CYS A 204 -9.30 5.01 6.20
CA CYS A 204 -10.60 5.08 6.88
C CYS A 204 -11.23 6.46 6.70
N ILE A 205 -11.76 6.74 5.51
CA ILE A 205 -12.33 8.05 5.13
C ILE A 205 -13.85 8.09 5.24
N MET A 206 -14.41 9.29 5.35
CA MET A 206 -15.83 9.51 5.03
C MET A 206 -15.99 9.52 3.51
N THR A 207 -16.90 8.69 3.00
CA THR A 207 -17.07 8.44 1.57
C THR A 207 -18.26 9.18 0.98
N GLU A 208 -19.33 9.35 1.75
CA GLU A 208 -20.55 10.02 1.29
C GLU A 208 -21.18 10.88 2.39
N ARG A 209 -21.89 11.94 1.99
CA ARG A 209 -22.71 12.76 2.89
C ARG A 209 -24.04 13.13 2.24
N SER A 210 -25.10 13.33 3.02
CA SER A 210 -26.36 13.88 2.51
C SER A 210 -26.26 15.40 2.32
N ASP A 211 -26.88 15.91 1.25
CA ASP A 211 -27.14 17.33 1.06
C ASP A 211 -28.42 17.80 1.78
N GLU A 212 -28.79 19.07 1.61
CA GLU A 212 -30.00 19.67 2.22
C GLU A 212 -31.32 19.03 1.73
N ALA A 213 -31.30 18.42 0.54
CA ALA A 213 -32.42 17.69 -0.05
C ALA A 213 -32.48 16.21 0.39
N GLY A 214 -31.51 15.76 1.20
CA GLY A 214 -31.37 14.37 1.63
C GLY A 214 -30.74 13.46 0.58
N CYS A 215 -30.23 14.01 -0.54
CA CYS A 215 -29.54 13.23 -1.57
C CYS A 215 -28.09 12.97 -1.12
N MET A 216 -27.63 11.72 -1.28
CA MET A 216 -26.27 11.34 -0.94
C MET A 216 -25.30 11.78 -2.05
N VAL A 217 -24.18 12.36 -1.63
CA VAL A 217 -23.12 12.91 -2.48
C VAL A 217 -21.80 12.25 -2.11
N ASN A 218 -21.04 11.76 -3.09
CA ASN A 218 -19.69 11.25 -2.87
C ASN A 218 -18.76 12.38 -2.42
N MET A 219 -17.98 12.17 -1.37
CA MET A 219 -17.14 13.22 -0.80
C MET A 219 -15.88 13.54 -1.60
N LEU A 220 -15.42 12.64 -2.47
CA LEU A 220 -14.25 12.86 -3.32
C LEU A 220 -14.63 13.40 -4.70
N SER A 221 -15.62 12.80 -5.37
CA SER A 221 -16.06 13.25 -6.70
C SER A 221 -17.10 14.35 -6.68
N LEU A 222 -17.81 14.53 -5.57
CA LEU A 222 -19.00 15.41 -5.44
C LEU A 222 -20.17 15.03 -6.35
N GLU A 223 -20.14 13.83 -6.93
CA GLU A 223 -21.25 13.30 -7.70
C GLU A 223 -22.37 12.78 -6.79
N LEU A 224 -23.62 12.92 -7.26
CA LEU A 224 -24.78 12.31 -6.61
C LEU A 224 -24.69 10.79 -6.76
N THR A 225 -24.88 10.06 -5.66
CA THR A 225 -24.83 8.58 -5.69
C THR A 225 -26.16 7.96 -6.13
N GLY A 226 -27.22 8.78 -6.23
CA GLY A 226 -28.58 8.34 -6.53
C GLY A 226 -29.35 7.81 -5.31
N GLU A 227 -28.70 7.71 -4.15
CA GLU A 227 -29.35 7.34 -2.90
C GLU A 227 -29.98 8.55 -2.21
N GLN A 228 -31.20 8.39 -1.68
CA GLN A 228 -31.90 9.42 -0.93
C GLN A 228 -32.20 8.93 0.48
N ARG A 229 -32.00 9.81 1.46
CA ARG A 229 -32.24 9.55 2.88
C ARG A 229 -33.38 10.43 3.40
N GLU A 230 -34.11 9.92 4.38
CA GLU A 230 -35.18 10.67 5.03
C GLU A 230 -34.58 11.93 5.69
N ARG A 231 -35.29 13.04 5.54
CA ARG A 231 -34.91 14.29 6.19
C ARG A 231 -35.28 14.18 7.66
N SER A 232 -34.29 14.32 8.52
CA SER A 232 -34.51 14.75 9.90
C SER A 232 -34.05 16.18 10.01
N ASP A 233 -34.93 17.07 10.47
CA ASP A 233 -34.58 18.44 10.77
C ASP A 233 -33.37 18.41 11.73
N ASP A 234 -32.22 18.93 11.26
CA ASP A 234 -30.92 19.02 11.94
C ASP A 234 -29.92 17.85 11.87
N ALA A 235 -30.13 16.78 11.08
CA ALA A 235 -29.11 15.72 10.95
C ALA A 235 -28.58 15.51 9.52
N MET A 236 -27.26 15.48 9.39
CA MET A 236 -26.54 15.07 8.17
C MET A 236 -26.24 13.58 8.25
N HIS A 237 -26.63 12.83 7.21
CA HIS A 237 -26.22 11.43 7.06
C HIS A 237 -24.80 11.38 6.49
N VAL A 238 -23.97 10.52 7.05
CA VAL A 238 -22.59 10.31 6.59
C VAL A 238 -22.33 8.81 6.47
N LYS A 239 -21.71 8.40 5.38
CA LYS A 239 -21.11 7.07 5.25
C LYS A 239 -19.59 7.19 5.30
N GLY A 240 -18.95 6.19 5.86
CA GLY A 240 -17.51 6.13 5.90
C GLY A 240 -16.98 4.74 6.17
N ILE A 241 -15.70 4.56 5.86
CA ILE A 241 -14.96 3.35 6.13
C ILE A 241 -14.49 3.43 7.59
N LEU A 242 -14.98 2.52 8.42
CA LEU A 242 -14.59 2.44 9.82
C LEU A 242 -13.27 1.69 10.01
N LEU A 243 -12.99 0.68 9.18
CA LEU A 243 -11.79 -0.13 9.28
C LEU A 243 -11.40 -0.65 7.88
N ALA A 244 -10.12 -0.53 7.54
CA ALA A 244 -9.54 -1.19 6.38
C ALA A 244 -8.60 -2.32 6.85
N THR A 245 -8.70 -3.49 6.21
CA THR A 245 -7.92 -4.69 6.60
C THR A 245 -7.06 -5.23 5.46
N LYS A 246 -6.96 -4.50 4.34
CA LYS A 246 -6.15 -4.93 3.19
C LYS A 246 -4.69 -5.05 3.62
N SER A 247 -4.13 -6.24 3.50
CA SER A 247 -2.73 -6.50 3.82
C SER A 247 -1.83 -6.19 2.62
N LEU A 248 -0.70 -5.53 2.88
CA LEU A 248 0.38 -5.40 1.91
C LEU A 248 1.04 -6.76 1.63
N ASP A 249 1.54 -6.91 0.42
CA ASP A 249 2.31 -8.05 -0.06
C ASP A 249 3.77 -7.96 0.39
N VAL A 250 3.98 -8.24 1.67
CA VAL A 250 5.30 -8.19 2.33
C VAL A 250 5.95 -9.57 2.52
N ASP A 251 5.24 -10.64 2.19
CA ASP A 251 5.72 -12.01 2.36
C ASP A 251 6.62 -12.45 1.18
#